data_AF-A0A7J5LDS2-F1
#
_entry.id   AF-A0A7J5LDS2-F1
#
_cell.length_a   1.000
_cell.length_b   1.000
_cell.length_c   1.000
_cell.angle_alpha   90.00
_cell.angle_beta   90.00
_cell.angle_gamma   90.00
#
_symmetry.space_group_name_H-M   'P 1'
#
loop_
_entity.id
_entity.type
_entity.pdbx_description
1 polymer ?
#
loop_
_entity_poly.entity_id
_entity_poly.type
_entity_poly.pdbx_seq_one_letter_code
_entity_poly.pdbx_strand_id
1 'polypeptide(L)'
;MGELLDGGAIKQKRSDLKDADQYTTPGTYFVNLWGGVWQNMPTNDCFGLFEVRSYDGYITQRLSAGNGKVFVRVKEGEKPFKPWPTAAQ
;
A
#
# COMPACT_ATOMS: atom_id res chain seq x y z
N MET A 1 -0.07 -22.98 23.40
CA MET A 1 0.00 -23.28 21.95
C MET A 1 0.89 -22.20 21.36
N GLY A 2 2.11 -22.53 20.98
CA GLY A 2 3.11 -21.54 20.59
C GLY A 2 2.83 -21.01 19.19
N GLU A 3 2.48 -19.72 19.09
CA GLU A 3 2.50 -19.01 17.81
C GLU A 3 3.97 -18.79 17.43
N LEU A 4 4.40 -19.56 16.45
CA LEU A 4 5.67 -19.43 15.77
C LEU A 4 5.81 -17.98 15.30
N LEU A 5 6.77 -17.27 15.90
CA LEU A 5 7.26 -15.99 15.41
C LEU A 5 7.80 -16.23 13.99
N ASP A 6 6.98 -16.01 12.97
CA ASP A 6 7.32 -16.12 11.55
C ASP A 6 8.34 -15.02 11.23
N GLY A 7 9.61 -15.37 11.41
CA GLY A 7 10.75 -14.49 11.24
C GLY A 7 10.86 -14.01 9.79
N GLY A 8 10.55 -12.72 9.58
CA GLY A 8 11.27 -11.86 8.65
C GLY A 8 11.11 -12.11 7.13
N ALA A 9 10.34 -13.10 6.69
CA ALA A 9 9.98 -13.23 5.29
C ALA A 9 8.69 -12.43 5.04
N ILE A 10 8.82 -11.21 4.50
CA ILE A 10 7.67 -10.47 3.97
C ILE A 10 7.09 -11.29 2.82
N LYS A 11 6.11 -12.15 3.10
CA LYS A 11 5.42 -12.96 2.08
C LYS A 11 4.62 -11.98 1.22
N GLN A 12 5.19 -11.60 0.07
CA GLN A 12 4.57 -10.69 -0.88
C GLN A 12 3.21 -11.27 -1.28
N LYS A 13 2.13 -10.55 -0.96
CA LYS A 13 0.77 -10.98 -1.25
C LYS A 13 0.45 -10.63 -2.70
N ARG A 14 -0.11 -11.58 -3.44
CA ARG A 14 -0.72 -11.34 -4.75
C ARG A 14 -2.12 -10.77 -4.52
N SER A 15 -2.49 -9.73 -5.25
CA SER A 15 -3.79 -9.07 -5.14
C SER A 15 -4.25 -8.63 -6.53
N ASP A 16 -5.52 -8.86 -6.83
CA ASP A 16 -6.18 -8.40 -8.06
C ASP A 16 -6.89 -7.04 -7.87
N LEU A 17 -6.83 -6.47 -6.66
CA LEU A 17 -7.45 -5.18 -6.34
C LEU A 17 -6.80 -4.06 -7.18
N LYS A 18 -7.64 -3.22 -7.77
CA LYS A 18 -7.25 -2.06 -8.59
C LYS A 18 -7.58 -0.71 -7.95
N ASP A 19 -8.11 -0.72 -6.73
CA ASP A 19 -8.37 0.47 -5.93
C ASP A 19 -7.49 0.45 -4.68
N ALA A 20 -6.73 1.53 -4.46
CA ALA A 20 -5.82 1.61 -3.32
C ALA A 20 -6.56 1.64 -1.97
N ASP A 21 -7.79 2.18 -1.91
CA ASP A 21 -8.56 2.29 -0.67
C ASP A 21 -9.00 0.92 -0.14
N GLN A 22 -9.08 -0.10 -1.00
CA GLN A 22 -9.39 -1.49 -0.62
C GLN A 22 -8.23 -2.19 0.10
N TYR A 23 -7.00 -1.66 0.04
CA TYR A 23 -5.83 -2.24 0.70
C TYR A 23 -5.76 -1.85 2.18
N THR A 24 -6.59 -2.48 3.01
CA THR A 24 -6.66 -2.21 4.47
C THR A 24 -5.99 -3.28 5.31
N THR A 25 -5.74 -4.47 4.74
CA THR A 25 -5.10 -5.57 5.45
C THR A 25 -3.59 -5.39 5.48
N PRO A 26 -2.92 -5.54 6.64
CA PRO A 26 -1.46 -5.44 6.72
C PRO A 26 -0.74 -6.45 5.81
N GLY A 27 0.30 -5.97 5.14
CA GLY A 27 1.13 -6.78 4.26
C GLY A 27 1.82 -5.95 3.17
N THR A 28 2.68 -6.61 2.41
CA THR A 28 3.34 -6.01 1.25
C THR A 28 2.83 -6.68 -0.02
N TYR A 29 2.43 -5.86 -0.99
CA TYR A 29 1.83 -6.27 -2.25
C TYR A 29 2.69 -5.74 -3.39
N PHE A 30 2.88 -6.54 -4.43
CA PHE A 30 3.45 -6.03 -5.67
C PHE A 30 2.33 -5.56 -6.57
N VAL A 31 2.40 -4.29 -6.98
CA VAL A 31 1.38 -3.66 -7.82
C VAL A 31 1.96 -3.39 -9.20
N ASN A 32 1.21 -3.80 -10.23
CA ASN A 32 1.47 -3.42 -11.61
C ASN A 32 0.51 -2.31 -12.02
N LEU A 33 1.00 -1.07 -12.00
CA LEU A 33 0.25 0.13 -12.35
C LEU A 33 0.26 0.45 -13.85
N TRP A 34 0.88 -0.41 -14.68
CA TRP A 34 0.86 -0.26 -16.15
C TRP A 34 -0.48 -0.69 -16.75
N GLY A 35 -0.93 0.07 -17.75
CA GLY A 35 -1.97 -0.37 -18.71
C GLY A 35 -3.34 -0.69 -18.12
N GLY A 36 -3.64 -0.24 -16.90
CA GLY A 36 -4.93 -0.46 -16.24
C GLY A 36 -5.40 0.78 -15.49
N VAL A 37 -6.73 0.92 -15.36
CA VAL A 37 -7.34 2.01 -14.60
C VAL A 37 -7.24 1.69 -13.11
N TRP A 38 -6.17 2.17 -12.46
CA TRP A 38 -6.06 2.13 -11.01
C TRP A 38 -6.80 3.32 -10.39
N GLN A 39 -7.56 3.04 -9.34
CA GLN A 39 -8.28 4.06 -8.57
C GLN A 39 -7.51 4.39 -7.30
N ASN A 40 -7.61 5.65 -6.89
CA ASN A 40 -7.00 6.19 -5.68
C ASN A 40 -5.50 5.88 -5.55
N MET A 41 -4.77 5.73 -6.66
CA MET A 41 -3.31 5.62 -6.67
C MET A 41 -2.65 7.00 -6.88
N PRO A 42 -1.48 7.26 -6.29
CA PRO A 42 -0.79 8.54 -6.42
C PRO A 42 -0.05 8.69 -7.76
N THR A 43 0.15 7.59 -8.48
CA THR A 43 0.87 7.53 -9.75
C THR A 43 0.38 6.34 -10.55
N ASN A 44 0.56 6.38 -11.87
CA ASN A 44 0.23 5.30 -12.80
C ASN A 44 1.47 4.97 -13.64
N ASP A 45 1.39 3.92 -14.47
CA ASP A 45 2.43 3.57 -15.45
C ASP A 45 3.77 3.17 -14.82
N CYS A 46 3.72 2.41 -13.73
CA CYS A 46 4.92 1.84 -13.12
C CYS A 46 4.62 0.53 -12.37
N PHE A 47 5.66 -0.23 -12.04
CA PHE A 47 5.56 -1.25 -10.99
C PHE A 47 5.80 -0.60 -9.63
N GLY A 48 5.37 -1.23 -8.54
CA GLY A 48 5.72 -0.76 -7.21
C GLY A 48 5.50 -1.80 -6.13
N LEU A 49 6.11 -1.54 -4.98
CA LEU A 49 5.82 -2.24 -3.73
C LEU A 49 4.85 -1.39 -2.92
N PHE A 50 3.68 -1.96 -2.63
CA PHE A 50 2.63 -1.35 -1.86
C PHE A 50 2.59 -2.00 -0.48
N GLU A 51 3.02 -1.28 0.54
CA GLU A 51 3.05 -1.74 1.92
C GLU A 51 1.88 -1.15 2.69
N VAL A 52 1.12 -2.01 3.36
CA VAL A 52 0.05 -1.64 4.27
C VAL A 52 0.47 -2.02 5.68
N ARG A 53 0.43 -1.07 6.60
CA ARG A 53 0.60 -1.33 8.04
C ARG A 53 -0.64 -0.88 8.78
N SER A 54 -0.97 -1.59 9.84
CA SER A 54 -2.02 -1.18 10.77
C SER A 54 -1.46 -1.12 12.18
N TYR A 55 -1.78 -0.05 12.89
CA TYR A 55 -1.38 0.16 14.28
C TYR A 55 -2.39 1.09 14.95
N ASP A 56 -2.86 0.72 16.16
CA ASP A 56 -3.69 1.58 17.03
C ASP A 56 -4.87 2.28 16.34
N GLY A 57 -5.63 1.55 15.51
CA GLY A 57 -6.76 2.10 14.75
C GLY A 57 -6.37 2.94 13.53
N TYR A 58 -5.08 3.09 13.23
CA TYR A 58 -4.56 3.70 12.01
C TYR A 58 -4.21 2.64 10.97
N ILE A 59 -4.32 3.03 9.70
CA ILE A 59 -3.77 2.28 8.57
C ILE A 59 -2.86 3.22 7.79
N THR A 60 -1.62 2.82 7.57
CA THR A 60 -0.71 3.52 6.65
C THR A 60 -0.53 2.72 5.38
N GLN A 61 -0.47 3.43 4.27
CA GLN A 61 -0.15 2.88 2.98
C GLN A 61 1.09 3.57 2.44
N ARG A 62 2.07 2.78 2.02
CA ARG A 62 3.31 3.26 1.42
C ARG A 62 3.49 2.62 0.05
N LEU A 63 3.55 3.43 -0.99
CA LEU A 63 3.94 2.98 -2.33
C LEU A 63 5.40 3.37 -2.58
N SER A 64 6.27 2.39 -2.77
CA SER A 64 7.58 2.58 -3.42
C SER A 64 7.42 2.28 -4.90
N ALA A 65 7.32 3.32 -5.71
CA ALA A 65 7.15 3.20 -7.15
C ALA A 65 8.50 2.94 -7.84
N GLY A 66 8.48 2.16 -8.90
CA GLY A 66 9.67 1.79 -9.69
C GLY A 66 10.33 2.98 -10.40
N ASN A 67 9.67 4.14 -10.44
CA ASN A 67 10.23 5.41 -10.91
C ASN A 67 11.04 6.15 -9.82
N GLY A 68 11.30 5.51 -8.68
CA GLY A 68 12.09 6.07 -7.58
C GLY A 68 11.30 6.93 -6.59
N LYS A 69 10.02 7.23 -6.86
CA LYS A 69 9.18 8.01 -5.95
C LYS A 69 8.60 7.15 -4.83
N VAL A 70 8.46 7.75 -3.65
CA VAL A 70 7.80 7.13 -2.50
C VAL A 70 6.61 7.98 -2.08
N PHE A 71 5.46 7.35 -1.92
CA PHE A 71 4.22 7.99 -1.49
C PHE A 71 3.73 7.34 -0.20
N VAL A 72 3.24 8.13 0.75
CA VAL A 72 2.71 7.64 2.02
C VAL A 72 1.41 8.34 2.34
N ARG A 73 0.35 7.62 2.67
CA ARG A 73 -0.89 8.19 3.21
C ARG A 73 -1.38 7.40 4.42
N VAL A 74 -2.32 8.00 5.14
CA VAL A 74 -2.88 7.43 6.39
C VAL A 74 -4.41 7.48 6.37
N LYS A 75 -5.03 6.47 6.98
CA LYS A 75 -6.43 6.40 7.36
C LYS A 75 -6.52 6.33 8.88
N GLU A 76 -7.42 7.11 9.47
CA GLU A 76 -7.63 7.17 10.92
C GLU A 76 -9.00 6.56 11.26
N GLY A 77 -8.99 5.36 11.86
CA GLY A 77 -10.20 4.61 12.17
C GLY A 77 -11.06 4.34 10.93
N GLU A 78 -12.35 4.66 11.03
CA GLU A 78 -13.32 4.47 9.95
C GLU A 78 -13.39 5.65 8.97
N LYS A 79 -12.63 6.73 9.19
CA LYS A 79 -12.59 7.88 8.28
C LYS A 79 -12.03 7.47 6.91
N PRO A 80 -12.33 8.19 5.82
CA PRO A 80 -11.68 7.94 4.53
C PRO A 80 -10.16 8.14 4.62
N PHE A 81 -9.42 7.55 3.66
CA PHE A 81 -7.99 7.80 3.54
C PHE A 81 -7.75 9.30 3.31
N LYS A 82 -6.71 9.85 3.97
CA LYS A 82 -6.19 11.17 3.57
C LYS A 82 -5.68 11.09 2.13
N PRO A 83 -5.80 12.16 1.35
CA PRO A 83 -5.25 12.19 0.01
C PRO A 83 -3.75 11.89 0.04
N TRP A 84 -3.23 11.35 -1.05
CA TRP A 84 -1.79 11.18 -1.19
C TRP A 84 -1.11 12.53 -1.12
N PRO A 85 -0.04 12.69 -0.31
CA PRO A 85 0.74 13.90 -0.36
C PRO A 85 1.33 14.02 -1.77
N THR A 86 1.26 15.22 -2.33
CA THR A 86 2.03 15.56 -3.52
C THR A 86 3.48 15.23 -3.22
N ALA A 87 4.14 14.41 -4.06
CA ALA A 87 5.54 14.07 -3.84
C ALA A 87 6.33 15.37 -3.67
N ALA A 88 6.97 15.54 -2.51
CA ALA A 88 7.90 16.64 -2.34
C ALA A 88 8.99 16.48 -3.42
N GLN A 89 9.18 17.55 -4.20
CA GLN A 89 10.16 17.60 -5.29
C GLN A 89 11.59 17.53 -4.76
#